data_AF-A0A941Q1P0-F1
#
_entry.id   AF-A0A941Q1P0-F1
#
_cell.length_a   1.000
_cell.length_b   1.000
_cell.length_c   1.000
_cell.angle_alpha   90.00
_cell.angle_beta   90.00
_cell.angle_gamma   90.00
#
_symmetry.space_group_name_H-M   'P 1'
#
loop_
_entity.id
_entity.type
_entity.pdbx_description
1 polymer ?
#
loop_
_entity_poly.entity_id
_entity_poly.type
_entity_poly.pdbx_seq_one_letter_code
_entity_poly.pdbx_strand_id
1 'polypeptide(L)'
;MFLHEMSEEQRLELSAVEERFRQNGWNLDTVSELLHSGTWASPEVSADLERDGVELGCDLYFDDRYGVITLETSARRRQFQVYCTASLLPLVDWLTTYQRQLSPTDFARQLHALISTCDRVFYLTAEKRYLLEVNSSFDDFT
;
A
#
# COMPACT_ATOMS: atom_id res chain seq x y z
N MET A 1 -14.19 7.27 -18.80
CA MET A 1 -13.16 8.32 -18.68
C MET A 1 -12.47 8.09 -17.35
N PHE A 2 -11.20 7.73 -17.24
CA PHE A 2 -10.12 7.67 -18.23
C PHE A 2 -9.17 6.52 -17.87
N LEU A 3 -8.72 5.74 -18.87
CA LEU A 3 -7.35 5.24 -18.85
C LEU A 3 -6.50 6.48 -19.14
N HIS A 4 -5.90 7.08 -18.12
CA HIS A 4 -4.80 7.99 -18.39
C HIS A 4 -3.66 7.13 -18.94
N GLU A 5 -3.14 7.51 -20.11
CA GLU A 5 -1.96 6.83 -20.65
C GLU A 5 -0.79 7.07 -19.69
N MET A 6 -0.33 5.99 -19.05
CA MET A 6 0.85 6.06 -18.18
C MET A 6 2.05 6.60 -18.96
N SER A 7 2.75 7.57 -18.37
CA SER A 7 4.02 8.07 -18.90
C SER A 7 5.05 6.94 -19.00
N GLU A 8 6.11 7.15 -19.80
CA GLU A 8 7.20 6.17 -19.90
C GLU A 8 7.85 5.92 -18.52
N GLU A 9 8.02 6.97 -17.73
CA GLU A 9 8.55 6.88 -16.36
C GLU A 9 7.64 6.03 -15.46
N GLN A 10 6.32 6.27 -15.49
CA GLN A 10 5.36 5.47 -14.73
C GLN A 10 5.36 4.00 -15.19
N ARG A 11 5.49 3.72 -16.49
CA ARG A 11 5.56 2.35 -17.02
C ARG A 11 6.83 1.61 -16.60
N LEU A 12 7.97 2.29 -16.57
CA LEU A 12 9.23 1.74 -16.08
C LEU A 12 9.15 1.45 -14.58
N GLU A 13 8.59 2.38 -13.81
CA GLU A 13 8.37 2.21 -12.38
C GLU A 13 7.41 1.05 -12.08
N LEU A 14 6.30 0.95 -12.82
CA LEU A 14 5.34 -0.16 -12.72
C LEU A 14 6.05 -1.50 -12.90
N SER A 15 6.84 -1.62 -13.97
CA SER A 15 7.59 -2.85 -14.26
C SER A 15 8.55 -3.21 -13.12
N ALA A 16 9.23 -2.22 -12.53
CA ALA A 16 10.13 -2.42 -11.41
C ALA A 16 9.40 -2.82 -10.12
N VAL A 17 8.24 -2.23 -9.85
CA VAL A 17 7.36 -2.56 -8.72
C VAL A 17 6.87 -4.00 -8.83
N GLU A 18 6.32 -4.38 -9.98
CA GLU A 18 5.84 -5.75 -10.19
C GLU A 18 6.97 -6.77 -10.03
N GLU A 19 8.14 -6.51 -10.61
CA GLU A 19 9.30 -7.39 -10.47
C GLU A 19 9.71 -7.52 -9.00
N ARG A 20 9.70 -6.42 -8.23
CA ARG A 20 10.04 -6.46 -6.80
C ARG A 20 9.07 -7.32 -6.01
N PHE A 21 7.77 -7.18 -6.24
CA PHE A 21 6.76 -8.00 -5.57
C PHE A 21 6.93 -9.49 -5.92
N ARG A 22 7.07 -9.83 -7.20
CA ARG A 22 7.29 -11.22 -7.66
C ARG A 22 8.54 -11.84 -7.03
N GLN A 23 9.65 -11.10 -7.01
CA GLN A 23 10.91 -11.56 -6.40
C GLN A 23 10.79 -11.84 -4.90
N ASN A 24 9.85 -11.18 -4.22
CA ASN A 24 9.62 -11.33 -2.77
C ASN A 24 8.43 -12.24 -2.42
N GLY A 25 7.88 -12.95 -3.41
CA GLY A 25 6.86 -13.98 -3.22
C GLY A 25 5.43 -13.45 -3.05
N TRP A 26 5.17 -12.21 -3.44
CA TRP A 26 3.81 -11.67 -3.49
C TRP A 26 3.08 -12.19 -4.73
N ASN A 27 1.79 -12.49 -4.58
CA ASN A 27 0.90 -12.76 -5.69
C ASN A 27 0.42 -11.43 -6.25
N LEU A 28 0.45 -11.28 -7.58
CA LEU A 28 0.04 -10.05 -8.24
C LEU A 28 -1.21 -10.30 -9.06
N ASP A 29 -2.23 -9.48 -8.81
CA ASP A 29 -3.39 -9.36 -9.68
C ASP A 29 -3.15 -8.17 -10.61
N THR A 30 -3.03 -8.48 -11.91
CA THR A 30 -2.85 -7.45 -12.93
C THR A 30 -4.21 -6.96 -13.42
N VAL A 31 -4.30 -5.64 -13.61
CA VAL A 31 -5.50 -4.80 -13.82
C VAL A 31 -6.53 -5.30 -14.84
N SER A 32 -6.20 -6.28 -15.70
CA SER A 32 -7.20 -6.88 -16.60
C SER A 32 -8.41 -7.48 -15.87
N GLU A 33 -8.29 -7.82 -14.58
CA GLU A 33 -9.35 -8.46 -13.80
C GLU A 33 -10.17 -7.48 -12.92
N LEU A 34 -9.67 -6.27 -12.65
CA LEU A 34 -10.24 -5.34 -11.67
C LEU A 34 -11.20 -4.27 -12.26
N LEU A 35 -11.45 -4.30 -13.57
CA LEU A 35 -12.23 -3.28 -14.29
C LEU A 35 -13.77 -3.35 -14.09
N HIS A 36 -14.30 -4.23 -13.22
CA HIS A 36 -15.74 -4.55 -13.20
C HIS A 36 -16.57 -4.09 -11.99
N SER A 37 -16.04 -3.32 -11.03
CA SER A 37 -16.84 -2.81 -9.91
C SER A 37 -16.76 -1.29 -9.79
N GLY A 38 -17.57 -0.61 -10.59
CA GLY A 38 -17.67 0.85 -10.61
C GLY A 38 -17.96 1.44 -9.23
N THR A 39 -16.94 2.06 -8.63
CA THR A 39 -17.04 3.30 -7.80
C THR A 39 -15.70 3.80 -7.26
N TRP A 40 -14.58 3.12 -7.49
CA TRP A 40 -13.25 3.57 -7.07
C TRP A 40 -12.31 3.42 -8.27
N ALA A 41 -11.29 4.27 -8.41
CA ALA A 41 -10.22 4.00 -9.37
C ALA A 41 -9.70 2.57 -9.13
N SER A 42 -9.52 1.77 -10.18
CA SER A 42 -8.86 0.48 -10.04
C SER A 42 -7.36 0.75 -9.83
N PRO A 43 -6.69 0.06 -8.88
CA PRO A 43 -5.25 0.21 -8.75
C PRO A 43 -4.54 -0.32 -10.00
N GLU A 44 -3.39 0.26 -10.35
CA GLU A 44 -2.54 -0.28 -11.42
C GLU A 44 -1.79 -1.55 -10.99
N VAL A 45 -1.63 -1.79 -9.68
CA VAL A 45 -1.09 -3.03 -9.12
C VAL A 45 -1.88 -3.38 -7.86
N SER A 46 -2.37 -4.62 -7.80
CA SER A 46 -2.82 -5.25 -6.55
C SER A 46 -1.87 -6.39 -6.21
N ALA A 47 -1.34 -6.40 -5.00
CA ALA A 47 -0.37 -7.38 -4.55
C ALA A 47 -0.75 -7.95 -3.19
N ASP A 48 -0.78 -9.27 -3.07
CA ASP A 48 -1.14 -9.97 -1.84
C ASP A 48 -0.05 -10.96 -1.40
N LEU A 49 0.14 -11.05 -0.08
CA LEU A 49 1.07 -11.98 0.56
C LEU A 49 0.44 -12.59 1.81
N GLU A 50 0.20 -13.89 1.79
CA GLU A 50 -0.21 -14.67 2.95
C GLU A 50 1.00 -15.23 3.71
N ARG A 51 1.01 -15.07 5.03
CA ARG A 51 2.18 -15.33 5.89
C ARG A 51 1.76 -15.48 7.34
N ASP A 52 2.07 -16.60 7.98
CA ASP A 52 1.85 -16.80 9.43
C ASP A 52 0.43 -16.43 9.93
N GLY A 53 -0.60 -16.65 9.09
CA GLY A 53 -2.00 -16.28 9.41
C GLY A 53 -2.32 -14.78 9.32
N VAL A 54 -1.41 -14.00 8.72
CA VAL A 54 -1.58 -12.60 8.35
C VAL A 54 -1.60 -12.50 6.83
N GLU A 55 -2.56 -11.75 6.31
CA GLU A 55 -2.64 -11.37 4.91
C GLU A 55 -2.18 -9.90 4.80
N LEU A 56 -1.17 -9.67 3.96
CA LEU A 56 -0.72 -8.33 3.59
C LEU A 56 -1.18 -8.07 2.16
N GLY A 57 -2.00 -7.03 1.97
CA GLY A 57 -2.42 -6.55 0.66
C GLY A 57 -1.84 -5.16 0.38
N CYS A 58 -1.56 -4.86 -0.89
CA CYS A 58 -1.07 -3.56 -1.34
C CYS A 58 -1.65 -3.20 -2.70
N ASP A 59 -2.51 -2.18 -2.72
CA ASP A 59 -3.07 -1.58 -3.93
C ASP A 59 -2.32 -0.29 -4.28
N LEU A 60 -1.75 -0.18 -5.48
CA LEU A 60 -0.94 0.97 -5.89
C LEU A 60 -1.62 1.80 -6.96
N TYR A 61 -1.58 3.12 -6.78
CA TYR A 61 -2.19 4.14 -7.63
C TYR A 61 -1.09 5.08 -8.14
N PHE A 62 -0.69 4.91 -9.40
CA PHE A 62 0.47 5.59 -9.99
C PHE A 62 0.18 7.03 -10.40
N ASP A 63 -1.07 7.36 -10.73
CA ASP A 63 -1.47 8.73 -11.08
C ASP A 63 -1.43 9.65 -9.84
N ASP A 64 -1.96 9.16 -8.73
CA ASP A 64 -2.06 9.92 -7.47
C ASP A 64 -0.90 9.64 -6.50
N ARG A 65 0.05 8.78 -6.89
CA ARG A 65 1.25 8.40 -6.12
C ARG A 65 0.94 7.93 -4.70
N TYR A 66 0.00 7.00 -4.54
CA TYR A 66 -0.25 6.39 -3.24
C TYR A 66 -0.43 4.88 -3.30
N GLY A 67 -0.19 4.23 -2.16
CA GLY A 67 -0.54 2.84 -1.92
C GLY A 67 -1.58 2.70 -0.81
N VAL A 68 -2.52 1.77 -0.96
CA VAL A 68 -3.39 1.30 0.13
C VAL A 68 -2.84 -0.03 0.64
N ILE A 69 -2.33 -0.03 1.86
CA ILE A 69 -1.78 -1.20 2.51
C ILE A 69 -2.85 -1.78 3.42
N THR A 70 -3.19 -3.04 3.21
CA THR A 70 -4.13 -3.80 4.04
C THR A 70 -3.35 -4.83 4.86
N LEU A 71 -3.62 -4.89 6.16
CA LEU A 71 -3.16 -5.94 7.04
C LEU A 71 -4.37 -6.61 7.65
N GLU A 72 -4.55 -7.88 7.32
CA GLU A 72 -5.70 -8.66 7.74
C GLU A 72 -5.27 -9.92 8.48
N THR A 73 -6.03 -10.22 9.53
CA THR A 73 -5.96 -11.45 10.31
C THR A 73 -7.39 -11.90 10.57
N SER A 74 -7.58 -13.13 11.03
CA SER A 74 -8.90 -13.66 11.37
C SER A 74 -9.71 -12.81 12.37
N ALA A 75 -9.04 -11.95 13.15
CA ALA A 75 -9.68 -11.12 14.17
C ALA A 75 -9.75 -9.63 13.81
N ARG A 76 -8.90 -9.15 12.89
CA ARG A 76 -8.68 -7.70 12.68
C ARG A 76 -8.23 -7.41 11.26
N ARG A 77 -8.78 -6.35 10.68
CA ARG A 77 -8.32 -5.71 9.45
C ARG A 77 -7.90 -4.27 9.74
N ARG A 78 -6.75 -3.85 9.25
CA ARG A 78 -6.25 -2.47 9.32
C ARG A 78 -5.84 -2.04 7.92
N GLN A 79 -6.16 -0.80 7.56
CA GLN A 79 -5.85 -0.26 6.26
C GLN A 79 -5.18 1.11 6.39
N PHE A 80 -4.17 1.35 5.57
CA PHE A 80 -3.40 2.58 5.57
C PHE A 80 -3.25 3.08 4.14
N GLN A 81 -3.55 4.36 3.91
CA GLN A 81 -3.29 5.02 2.65
C GLN A 81 -2.01 5.84 2.78
N VAL A 82 -1.00 5.54 1.97
CA VAL A 82 0.33 6.14 2.04
C VAL A 82 0.60 6.92 0.75
N TYR A 83 0.66 8.24 0.83
CA TYR A 83 1.03 9.12 -0.28
C TYR A 83 2.54 9.31 -0.32
N CYS A 84 3.13 9.07 -1.49
CA CYS A 84 4.56 9.20 -1.74
C CYS A 84 4.85 10.45 -2.58
N THR A 85 6.00 11.08 -2.31
CA THR A 85 6.41 12.37 -2.91
C THR A 85 6.64 12.31 -4.42
N ALA A 86 7.34 11.28 -4.90
CA ALA A 86 7.78 11.18 -6.29
C ALA A 86 7.68 9.76 -6.87
N SER A 87 7.83 8.74 -6.02
CA SER A 87 7.89 7.34 -6.43
C SER A 87 7.27 6.42 -5.38
N LEU A 88 6.64 5.35 -5.83
CA LEU A 88 6.10 4.26 -5.02
C LEU A 88 7.16 3.20 -4.68
N LEU A 89 8.30 3.18 -5.37
CA LEU A 89 9.37 2.21 -5.12
C LEU A 89 9.87 2.18 -3.67
N PRO A 90 10.08 3.31 -2.96
CA PRO A 90 10.49 3.28 -1.56
C PRO A 90 9.48 2.58 -0.64
N LEU A 91 8.17 2.76 -0.92
CA LEU A 91 7.12 2.06 -0.19
C LEU A 91 7.19 0.55 -0.46
N VAL A 92 7.35 0.15 -1.72
CA VAL A 92 7.42 -1.27 -2.11
C VAL A 92 8.69 -1.93 -1.57
N ASP A 93 9.83 -1.25 -1.62
CA ASP A 93 11.10 -1.73 -1.05
C ASP A 93 10.98 -1.92 0.47
N TRP A 94 10.31 -1.01 1.17
CA TRP A 94 10.05 -1.19 2.61
C TRP A 94 9.09 -2.35 2.88
N LEU A 95 7.96 -2.44 2.16
CA LEU A 95 7.00 -3.53 2.34
C LEU A 95 7.68 -4.89 2.14
N THR A 96 8.43 -5.05 1.07
CA THR A 96 9.10 -6.32 0.74
C THR A 96 10.25 -6.64 1.68
N THR A 97 11.04 -5.63 2.10
CA THR A 97 12.14 -5.81 3.07
C THR A 97 11.63 -6.21 4.45
N TYR A 98 10.61 -5.49 4.94
CA TYR A 98 10.10 -5.65 6.29
C TYR A 98 8.93 -6.61 6.38
N GLN A 99 8.50 -7.25 5.28
CA GLN A 99 7.28 -8.05 5.25
C GLN A 99 7.18 -8.94 6.48
N ARG A 100 8.23 -9.72 6.83
CA ARG A 100 8.35 -10.61 8.02
C ARG A 100 8.08 -9.98 9.38
N GLN A 101 8.32 -8.68 9.53
CA GLN A 101 8.21 -7.97 10.78
C GLN A 101 6.88 -7.23 10.92
N LEU A 102 6.14 -7.03 9.82
CA LEU A 102 4.88 -6.31 9.83
C LEU A 102 3.82 -7.08 10.63
N SER A 103 3.22 -6.40 11.60
CA SER A 103 2.15 -6.92 12.45
C SER A 103 1.02 -5.92 12.51
N PRO A 104 -0.26 -6.33 12.56
CA PRO A 104 -1.37 -5.38 12.67
C PRO A 104 -1.23 -4.45 13.87
N THR A 105 -0.71 -4.95 15.00
CA THR A 105 -0.57 -4.19 16.24
C THR A 105 0.50 -3.11 16.16
N ASP A 106 1.66 -3.42 15.58
CA ASP A 106 2.82 -2.51 15.53
C ASP A 106 2.94 -1.72 14.23
N PHE A 107 2.07 -1.99 13.24
CA PHE A 107 2.22 -1.46 11.90
C PHE A 107 2.36 0.06 11.87
N ALA A 108 1.53 0.77 12.65
CA ALA A 108 1.54 2.23 12.68
C ALA A 108 2.90 2.78 13.15
N ARG A 109 3.49 2.15 14.17
CA ARG A 109 4.83 2.47 14.67
C ARG A 109 5.93 2.11 13.65
N GLN A 110 5.80 0.98 12.97
CA GLN A 110 6.77 0.55 11.95
C GLN A 110 6.74 1.48 10.72
N LEU A 111 5.55 1.97 10.38
CA LEU A 111 5.34 2.89 9.27
C LEU A 111 5.97 4.26 9.54
N HIS A 112 6.21 4.63 10.81
CA HIS A 112 6.98 5.83 11.16
C HIS A 112 8.39 5.83 10.53
N ALA A 113 9.01 4.65 10.34
CA ALA A 113 10.30 4.55 9.66
C ALA A 113 10.23 4.92 8.15
N LEU A 114 9.04 4.87 7.55
CA LEU A 114 8.75 5.22 6.17
C LEU A 114 8.34 6.70 6.01
N ILE A 115 8.02 7.41 7.10
CA ILE A 115 7.43 8.75 7.02
C ILE A 115 8.33 9.76 6.29
N SER A 116 9.66 9.63 6.38
CA SER A 116 10.58 10.54 5.68
C SER A 116 10.52 10.41 4.14
N THR A 117 9.94 9.35 3.60
CA THR A 117 9.75 9.14 2.15
C THR A 117 8.30 9.38 1.71
N CYS A 118 7.41 9.73 2.64
CA CYS A 118 5.98 9.90 2.41
C CYS A 118 5.54 11.35 2.65
N ASP A 119 4.58 11.83 1.88
CA ASP A 119 3.95 13.14 2.12
C ASP A 119 2.93 13.06 3.25
N ARG A 120 2.06 12.05 3.18
CA ARG A 120 0.90 11.89 4.06
C ARG A 120 0.58 10.42 4.24
N VAL A 121 0.14 10.07 5.43
CA VAL A 121 -0.37 8.74 5.74
C VAL A 121 -1.73 8.88 6.39
N PHE A 122 -2.70 8.11 5.93
CA PHE A 122 -4.03 8.04 6.54
C PHE A 122 -4.28 6.64 7.06
N TYR A 123 -4.74 6.54 8.30
CA TYR A 123 -5.38 5.33 8.79
C TYR A 123 -6.84 5.29 8.31
N LEU A 124 -7.21 4.19 7.66
CA LEU A 124 -8.54 3.99 7.11
C LEU A 124 -9.37 3.11 8.05
N THR A 125 -10.57 3.58 8.38
CA THR A 125 -11.62 2.80 9.05
C THR A 125 -12.81 2.66 8.10
N ALA A 126 -13.76 1.79 8.44
CA ALA A 126 -14.98 1.59 7.64
C ALA A 126 -15.76 2.90 7.39
N GLU A 127 -15.65 3.88 8.30
CA GLU A 127 -16.45 5.11 8.26
C GLU A 127 -15.65 6.37 7.94
N LYS A 128 -14.35 6.40 8.26
CA LYS A 128 -13.55 7.63 8.26
C LYS A 128 -12.08 7.39 7.88
N ARG A 129 -11.44 8.43 7.36
CA ARG A 129 -9.99 8.53 7.15
C ARG A 129 -9.39 9.44 8.22
N TYR A 130 -8.37 8.97 8.92
CA TYR A 130 -7.66 9.73 9.95
C TYR A 130 -6.25 10.03 9.46
N LEU A 131 -5.90 11.32 9.31
CA LEU A 131 -4.53 11.71 8.99
C LEU A 131 -3.63 11.36 10.17
N LEU A 132 -2.60 10.58 9.93
CA LEU A 132 -1.54 10.32 10.90
C LEU A 132 -0.51 11.43 10.74
N GLU A 133 -0.60 12.46 11.60
CA GLU A 133 0.42 13.52 11.59
C GLU A 133 1.73 12.97 12.14
N VAL A 134 2.83 13.33 11.48
CA VAL A 134 4.22 12.87 11.69
C VAL A 134 4.75 13.03 13.13
N ASN A 135 4.03 13.72 14.01
CA ASN A 135 4.38 13.94 15.42
C ASN A 135 3.33 13.44 16.43
N SER A 136 2.32 12.68 15.98
CA SER A 136 1.26 12.17 16.85
C SER A 136 1.71 10.89 17.54
N SER A 137 1.53 10.82 18.85
CA SER A 137 1.65 9.55 19.57
C SER A 137 0.67 8.52 18.98
N PHE A 138 1.17 7.35 18.62
CA PHE A 138 0.35 6.24 18.10
C PHE A 138 -0.48 5.53 19.19
N ASP A 139 -0.30 5.90 20.46
CA ASP A 139 -1.00 5.30 21.59
C ASP A 139 -2.51 5.62 21.61
N ASP A 140 -2.96 6.62 20.83
CA ASP A 140 -4.37 7.02 20.79
C ASP A 140 -5.25 6.12 19.90
N PHE A 141 -4.66 5.11 19.22
CA PHE A 141 -5.36 4.26 18.24
C PHE A 141 -5.40 2.76 18.59
N THR A 142 -5.05 2.37 19.82
CA THR A 142 -5.08 0.97 20.31
C THR A 142 -6.39 0.56 20.96
#